data_AF-Q9R005-F1
#
_entry.id   AF-Q9R005-F1
#
_cell.length_a   1.000
_cell.length_b   1.000
_cell.length_c   1.000
_cell.angle_alpha   90.00
_cell.angle_beta   90.00
_cell.angle_gamma   90.00
#
_symmetry.space_group_name_H-M   'P 1'
#
loop_
_entity.id
_entity.type
_entity.pdbx_description
1 polymer ?
#
loop_
_entity_poly.entity_id
_entity_poly.type
_entity_poly.pdbx_seq_one_letter_code
_entity_poly.pdbx_strand_id
1 'polypeptide(L)'
;MPPSLIQSCSSGALLMLLMANLFLWEKVSSAPINASETTLNDLKDLFDNATVISGKMAELGFAMRKEFFSNSFSSDIFTNIILDLHKSKENIIKAFNSCHTVPINFPETTEDIRMTSFEEFLKMILQTLLAWKDPLQHLVTELSALPGCPYSILSKAKAIEAKNKDLLEYIKRIISMVNPAIKENEDYPIWSDLDSLQAADKEIQFFALYMFSFCLRSDLESLDFLVNFLKCLLLYNDNVCYSGF
;
A
#
# COMPACT_ATOMS: atom_id res chain seq x y z
N MET A 1 -24.50 -49.13 50.02
CA MET A 1 -25.40 -48.09 49.47
C MET A 1 -24.60 -46.81 49.30
N PRO A 2 -24.47 -46.27 48.08
CA PRO A 2 -23.96 -44.93 47.86
C PRO A 2 -25.11 -43.89 47.80
N PRO A 3 -24.83 -42.64 48.18
CA PRO A 3 -25.37 -41.45 47.53
C PRO A 3 -24.18 -40.64 46.96
N SER A 4 -24.00 -40.53 45.65
CA SER A 4 -24.63 -39.57 44.73
C SER A 4 -24.20 -38.10 44.93
N LEU A 5 -23.19 -37.72 44.13
CA LEU A 5 -23.05 -36.49 43.32
C LEU A 5 -23.71 -35.20 43.83
N ILE A 6 -22.88 -34.22 44.20
CA ILE A 6 -22.99 -32.85 43.67
C ILE A 6 -21.57 -32.33 43.39
N GLN A 7 -21.14 -32.52 42.15
CA GLN A 7 -20.03 -31.80 41.55
C GLN A 7 -20.57 -30.43 41.14
N SER A 8 -20.35 -29.42 41.98
CA SER A 8 -20.47 -28.03 41.56
C SER A 8 -19.26 -27.70 40.70
N CYS A 9 -19.38 -27.97 39.39
CA CYS A 9 -18.50 -27.36 38.39
C CYS A 9 -18.67 -25.85 38.50
N SER A 10 -17.71 -25.22 39.18
CA SER A 10 -17.59 -23.77 39.28
C SER A 10 -17.46 -23.19 37.86
N SER A 11 -18.56 -22.67 37.35
CA SER A 11 -18.63 -21.86 36.13
C SER A 11 -17.91 -20.51 36.28
N GLY A 12 -17.28 -20.23 37.43
CA GLY A 12 -16.60 -18.97 37.70
C GLY A 12 -15.29 -18.78 36.94
N ALA A 13 -14.56 -19.85 36.61
CA ALA A 13 -13.28 -19.71 35.91
C ALA A 13 -13.44 -19.34 34.42
N LEU A 14 -14.50 -19.83 33.76
CA LEU A 14 -14.79 -19.49 32.36
C LEU A 14 -15.24 -18.03 32.19
N LEU A 15 -15.96 -17.47 33.17
CA LEU A 15 -16.36 -16.06 33.16
C LEU A 15 -15.17 -15.10 33.30
N MET A 16 -14.15 -15.46 34.08
CA MET A 16 -12.96 -14.62 34.24
C MET A 16 -12.08 -14.58 32.98
N LEU A 17 -12.00 -15.68 32.23
CA LEU A 17 -11.28 -15.71 30.94
C LEU A 17 -12.00 -14.92 29.84
N LEU A 18 -13.34 -14.95 29.82
CA LEU A 18 -14.14 -14.14 28.89
C LEU A 18 -13.98 -12.64 29.19
N MET A 19 -13.93 -12.25 30.46
CA MET A 19 -13.72 -10.84 30.86
C MET A 19 -12.30 -10.37 30.55
N ALA A 20 -11.27 -11.20 30.76
CA ALA A 20 -9.89 -10.84 30.44
C ALA A 20 -9.69 -10.54 28.93
N ASN A 21 -10.38 -11.27 28.05
CA ASN A 21 -10.35 -11.01 26.61
C ASN A 21 -11.15 -9.77 26.21
N LEU A 22 -12.20 -9.40 26.97
CA LEU A 22 -12.96 -8.17 26.74
C LEU A 22 -12.21 -6.91 27.18
N PHE A 23 -11.38 -6.99 28.23
CA PHE A 23 -10.61 -5.86 28.74
C PHE A 23 -9.30 -5.59 27.98
N LEU A 24 -8.85 -6.50 27.11
CA LEU A 24 -7.64 -6.30 26.29
C LEU A 24 -7.88 -5.43 25.05
N TRP A 25 -9.13 -5.13 24.69
CA TRP A 25 -9.46 -4.29 23.54
C TRP A 25 -9.59 -2.80 23.86
N GLU A 26 -9.46 -2.41 25.13
CA GLU A 26 -9.55 -1.02 25.53
C GLU A 26 -8.15 -0.42 25.69
N LYS A 27 -7.72 0.32 24.65
CA LYS A 27 -6.59 1.28 24.56
C LYS A 27 -5.46 0.91 23.62
N VAL A 28 -5.78 0.79 22.33
CA VAL A 28 -5.02 1.54 21.31
C VAL A 28 -5.96 2.58 20.70
N SER A 29 -6.54 3.41 21.56
CA SER A 29 -7.13 4.67 21.12
C SER A 29 -5.95 5.60 20.88
N SER A 30 -5.64 5.89 19.62
CA SER A 30 -4.91 7.10 19.30
C SER A 30 -5.70 8.23 19.94
N ALA A 31 -5.17 8.81 21.02
CA ALA A 31 -5.77 10.01 21.58
C ALA A 31 -5.98 10.98 20.42
N PRO A 32 -7.18 11.55 20.21
CA PRO A 32 -7.37 12.56 19.19
C PRO A 32 -6.27 13.59 19.41
N ILE A 33 -5.46 13.83 18.39
CA ILE A 33 -4.30 14.70 18.47
C ILE A 33 -4.79 15.96 19.20
N ASN A 34 -4.16 16.34 20.32
CA ASN A 34 -4.44 17.59 21.05
C ASN A 34 -3.93 18.78 20.22
N ALA A 35 -4.40 18.86 18.98
CA ALA A 35 -4.08 19.84 17.98
C ALA A 35 -4.95 21.07 18.21
N SER A 36 -4.39 22.25 17.95
CA SER A 36 -5.20 23.45 17.82
C SER A 36 -6.20 23.28 16.66
N GLU A 37 -7.33 23.98 16.70
CA GLU A 37 -8.30 23.98 15.60
C GLU A 37 -7.63 24.33 14.26
N THR A 38 -6.68 25.27 14.27
CA THR A 38 -5.85 25.60 13.10
C THR A 38 -5.05 24.41 12.60
N THR A 39 -4.35 23.70 13.50
CA THR A 39 -3.56 22.50 13.16
C THR A 39 -4.43 21.38 12.58
N LEU A 40 -5.64 21.18 13.12
CA LEU A 40 -6.57 20.19 12.61
C LEU A 40 -7.09 20.55 11.21
N ASN A 41 -7.40 21.82 10.96
CA ASN A 41 -7.80 22.30 9.64
C ASN A 41 -6.67 22.14 8.61
N ASP A 42 -5.43 22.47 8.98
CA ASP A 42 -4.26 22.29 8.13
C ASP A 42 -4.04 20.79 7.80
N LEU A 43 -4.14 19.90 8.79
CA LEU A 43 -4.04 18.46 8.58
C LEU A 43 -5.16 17.94 7.66
N LYS A 44 -6.39 18.41 7.86
CA LYS A 44 -7.52 18.06 7.01
C LYS A 44 -7.25 18.43 5.55
N ASP A 45 -6.76 19.64 5.29
CA ASP A 45 -6.46 20.11 3.94
C ASP A 45 -5.30 19.31 3.31
N LEU A 46 -4.28 18.94 4.09
CA LEU A 46 -3.20 18.07 3.62
C LEU A 46 -3.73 16.67 3.25
N PHE A 47 -4.57 16.07 4.09
CA PHE A 47 -5.16 14.76 3.80
C PHE A 47 -6.17 14.81 2.64
N ASP A 48 -6.95 15.89 2.50
CA ASP A 48 -7.84 16.10 1.35
C ASP A 48 -7.05 16.09 0.04
N ASN A 49 -5.93 16.82 -0.02
CA ASN A 49 -5.04 16.82 -1.19
C ASN A 49 -4.37 15.45 -1.40
N ALA A 50 -3.84 14.84 -0.34
CA ALA A 50 -3.20 13.53 -0.41
C ALA A 50 -4.15 12.45 -0.94
N THR A 51 -5.42 12.49 -0.51
CA THR A 51 -6.48 11.56 -0.99
C THR A 51 -6.75 11.73 -2.47
N VAL A 52 -6.87 12.97 -2.96
CA VAL A 52 -7.08 13.23 -4.40
C VAL A 52 -5.89 12.75 -5.23
N ILE A 53 -4.67 12.97 -4.75
CA ILE A 53 -3.45 12.57 -5.47
C ILE A 53 -3.30 11.05 -5.49
N SER A 54 -3.39 10.38 -4.34
CA SER A 54 -3.26 8.92 -4.22
C SER A 54 -4.32 8.18 -5.04
N GLY A 55 -5.59 8.59 -4.96
CA GLY A 55 -6.67 8.03 -5.78
C GLY A 55 -6.41 8.20 -7.27
N LYS A 56 -5.87 9.36 -7.70
CA LYS A 56 -5.50 9.54 -9.11
C LYS A 56 -4.31 8.68 -9.53
N MET A 57 -3.34 8.45 -8.64
CA MET A 57 -2.23 7.53 -8.90
C MET A 57 -2.75 6.10 -9.07
N ALA A 58 -3.62 5.61 -8.19
CA ALA A 58 -4.24 4.29 -8.29
C ALA A 58 -5.01 4.11 -9.62
N GLU A 59 -5.83 5.09 -10.00
CA GLU A 59 -6.55 5.10 -11.28
C GLU A 59 -5.59 5.01 -12.48
N LEU A 60 -4.53 5.82 -12.47
CA LEU A 60 -3.52 5.84 -13.55
C LEU A 60 -2.74 4.53 -13.62
N GLY A 61 -2.35 3.96 -12.48
CA GLY A 61 -1.64 2.68 -12.39
C GLY A 61 -2.49 1.54 -12.94
N PHE A 62 -3.77 1.48 -12.57
CA PHE A 62 -4.72 0.53 -13.12
C PHE A 62 -4.89 0.72 -14.63
N ALA A 63 -5.13 1.95 -15.09
CA ALA A 63 -5.33 2.25 -16.50
C ALA A 63 -4.09 1.93 -17.35
N MET A 64 -2.89 2.24 -16.84
CA MET A 64 -1.63 1.92 -17.49
C MET A 64 -1.43 0.41 -17.62
N ARG A 65 -1.60 -0.35 -16.52
CA ARG A 65 -1.51 -1.81 -16.56
C ARG A 65 -2.52 -2.41 -17.55
N LYS A 66 -3.77 -1.97 -17.49
CA LYS A 66 -4.82 -2.41 -18.44
C LYS A 66 -4.41 -2.16 -19.88
N GLU A 67 -3.81 -1.01 -20.17
CA GLU A 67 -3.38 -0.67 -21.52
C GLU A 67 -2.28 -1.58 -22.04
N PHE A 68 -1.33 -1.99 -21.19
CA PHE A 68 -0.32 -2.99 -21.58
C PHE A 68 -0.95 -4.33 -22.03
N PHE A 69 -2.11 -4.71 -21.49
CA PHE A 69 -2.83 -5.93 -21.93
C PHE A 69 -3.65 -5.76 -23.20
N SER A 70 -4.02 -4.53 -23.57
CA SER A 70 -4.92 -4.29 -24.72
C SER A 70 -4.22 -3.72 -25.94
N ASN A 71 -3.05 -3.10 -25.78
CA ASN A 71 -2.33 -2.47 -26.88
C ASN A 71 -1.46 -3.49 -27.63
N SER A 72 -1.47 -3.46 -28.97
CA SER A 72 -0.64 -4.36 -29.80
C SER A 72 0.87 -4.24 -29.54
N PHE A 73 1.30 -3.13 -28.93
CA PHE A 73 2.67 -2.94 -28.46
C PHE A 73 3.16 -4.03 -27.49
N SER A 74 2.29 -4.53 -26.60
CA SER A 74 2.70 -5.38 -25.47
C SER A 74 1.74 -6.55 -25.18
N SER A 75 0.50 -6.49 -25.67
CA SER A 75 -0.59 -7.40 -25.29
C SER A 75 -0.27 -8.88 -25.50
N ASP A 76 0.32 -9.26 -26.63
CA ASP A 76 0.68 -10.66 -26.91
C ASP A 76 1.71 -11.19 -25.90
N ILE A 77 2.77 -10.42 -25.62
CA ILE A 77 3.83 -10.80 -24.67
C ILE A 77 3.26 -10.84 -23.24
N PHE A 78 2.50 -9.83 -22.83
CA PHE A 78 1.89 -9.77 -21.50
C PHE A 78 0.90 -10.92 -21.28
N THR A 79 0.14 -11.28 -22.30
CA THR A 79 -0.77 -12.44 -22.25
C THR A 79 0.00 -13.74 -22.11
N ASN A 80 1.08 -13.93 -22.87
CA ASN A 80 1.93 -15.12 -22.75
C ASN A 80 2.58 -15.23 -21.36
N ILE A 81 3.09 -14.12 -20.81
CA ILE A 81 3.65 -14.09 -19.44
C ILE A 81 2.61 -14.53 -18.42
N ILE A 82 1.38 -14.01 -18.49
CA ILE A 82 0.30 -14.44 -17.60
C ILE A 82 0.05 -15.94 -17.76
N LEU A 83 -0.11 -16.43 -18.98
CA LEU A 83 -0.37 -17.85 -19.22
C LEU A 83 0.74 -18.73 -18.67
N ASP A 84 2.01 -18.32 -18.81
CA ASP A 84 3.16 -19.03 -18.29
C ASP A 84 3.23 -19.04 -16.76
N LEU A 85 2.96 -17.91 -16.11
CA LEU A 85 2.85 -17.83 -14.65
C LEU A 85 1.73 -18.74 -14.13
N HIS A 86 0.59 -18.81 -14.83
CA HIS A 86 -0.55 -19.62 -14.44
C HIS A 86 -0.36 -21.13 -14.62
N LYS A 87 0.73 -21.58 -15.27
CA LYS A 87 1.07 -23.01 -15.34
C LYS A 87 1.41 -23.61 -13.97
N SER A 88 1.82 -22.78 -13.01
CA SER A 88 2.16 -23.23 -11.66
C SER A 88 1.72 -22.22 -10.62
N LYS A 89 0.97 -22.68 -9.60
CA LYS A 89 0.61 -21.86 -8.44
C LYS A 89 1.86 -21.30 -7.73
N GLU A 90 2.96 -22.05 -7.72
CA GLU A 90 4.24 -21.61 -7.17
C GLU A 90 4.82 -20.42 -7.95
N ASN A 91 4.75 -20.44 -9.28
CA ASN A 91 5.23 -19.34 -10.11
C ASN A 91 4.42 -18.06 -9.87
N ILE A 92 3.10 -18.18 -9.72
CA ILE A 92 2.24 -17.04 -9.34
C ILE A 92 2.71 -16.48 -8.00
N ILE A 93 2.78 -17.29 -6.95
CA ILE A 93 3.18 -16.85 -5.61
C ILE A 93 4.57 -16.20 -5.64
N LYS A 94 5.52 -16.79 -6.36
CA LYS A 94 6.87 -16.23 -6.52
C LYS A 94 6.86 -14.86 -7.18
N ALA A 95 6.03 -14.65 -8.21
CA ALA A 95 5.90 -13.36 -8.87
C ALA A 95 5.25 -12.31 -7.95
N PHE A 96 4.24 -12.68 -7.16
CA PHE A 96 3.67 -11.77 -6.16
C PHE A 96 4.74 -11.36 -5.12
N ASN A 97 5.54 -12.31 -4.66
CA ASN A 97 6.58 -12.08 -3.66
C ASN A 97 7.86 -11.43 -4.20
N SER A 98 7.95 -11.16 -5.51
CA SER A 98 9.14 -10.53 -6.10
C SER A 98 9.06 -9.00 -6.18
N CYS A 99 7.96 -8.38 -5.73
CA CYS A 99 7.91 -6.93 -5.61
C CYS A 99 8.90 -6.45 -4.55
N HIS A 100 9.73 -5.44 -4.87
CA HIS A 100 10.74 -4.94 -3.93
C HIS A 100 10.14 -4.34 -2.66
N THR A 101 8.86 -3.94 -2.70
CA THR A 101 8.08 -3.36 -1.61
C THR A 101 7.47 -4.38 -0.63
N VAL A 102 7.55 -5.69 -0.91
CA VAL A 102 7.06 -6.74 0.01
C VAL A 102 7.50 -6.55 1.47
N PRO A 103 8.75 -6.12 1.78
CA PRO A 103 9.17 -5.89 3.16
C PRO A 103 8.43 -4.78 3.92
N ILE A 104 7.68 -3.88 3.26
CA ILE A 104 6.89 -2.81 3.91
C ILE A 104 5.73 -3.40 4.73
N ASN A 105 5.34 -4.66 4.46
CA ASN A 105 4.40 -5.46 5.26
C ASN A 105 3.09 -4.73 5.57
N PHE A 106 2.32 -4.44 4.52
CA PHE A 106 0.98 -3.85 4.66
C PHE A 106 0.05 -4.77 5.47
N PRO A 107 -0.73 -4.23 6.42
CA PRO A 107 -1.75 -5.01 7.14
C PRO A 107 -2.77 -5.62 6.17
N GLU A 108 -2.95 -6.93 6.22
CA GLU A 108 -3.83 -7.66 5.31
C GLU A 108 -5.21 -7.98 5.92
N THR A 109 -5.27 -8.14 7.24
CA THR A 109 -6.51 -8.47 7.95
C THR A 109 -7.06 -7.28 8.72
N THR A 110 -8.36 -7.30 8.99
CA THR A 110 -9.02 -6.32 9.88
C THR A 110 -8.35 -6.27 11.26
N GLU A 111 -7.84 -7.41 11.75
CA GLU A 111 -7.13 -7.47 13.03
C GLU A 111 -5.77 -6.78 12.95
N ASP A 112 -4.99 -7.04 11.89
CA ASP A 112 -3.71 -6.37 11.67
C ASP A 112 -3.89 -4.85 11.57
N ILE A 113 -4.93 -4.40 10.87
CA ILE A 113 -5.24 -2.97 10.72
C ILE A 113 -5.56 -2.35 12.08
N ARG A 114 -6.33 -3.04 12.95
CA ARG A 114 -6.66 -2.55 14.30
C ARG A 114 -5.47 -2.52 15.24
N MET A 115 -4.49 -3.41 15.05
CA MET A 115 -3.27 -3.48 15.86
C MET A 115 -2.18 -2.51 15.39
N THR A 116 -2.30 -1.96 14.18
CA THR A 116 -1.32 -1.05 13.59
C THR A 116 -1.58 0.39 14.03
N SER A 117 -0.55 1.08 14.51
CA SER A 117 -0.64 2.48 14.94
C SER A 117 -0.76 3.45 13.76
N PHE A 118 -1.32 4.64 14.02
CA PHE A 118 -1.37 5.73 13.04
C PHE A 118 0.04 6.08 12.50
N GLU A 119 1.03 6.09 13.39
CA GLU A 119 2.44 6.33 13.04
C GLU A 119 3.01 5.25 12.12
N GLU A 120 2.70 3.98 12.35
CA GLU A 120 3.17 2.87 11.50
C GLU A 120 2.56 2.95 10.10
N PHE A 121 1.27 3.28 9.98
CA PHE A 121 0.65 3.52 8.68
C PHE A 121 1.31 4.70 7.93
N LEU A 122 1.63 5.80 8.62
CA LEU A 122 2.36 6.91 8.01
C LEU A 122 3.74 6.49 7.51
N LYS A 123 4.45 5.65 8.26
CA LYS A 123 5.74 5.10 7.85
C LYS A 123 5.62 4.22 6.62
N MET A 124 4.62 3.33 6.57
CA MET A 124 4.37 2.49 5.39
C MET A 124 4.17 3.36 4.15
N ILE A 125 3.32 4.39 4.22
CA ILE A 125 3.10 5.32 3.12
C ILE A 125 4.40 6.01 2.70
N LEU A 126 5.16 6.55 3.66
CA LEU A 126 6.42 7.23 3.39
C LEU A 126 7.43 6.30 2.69
N GLN A 127 7.62 5.09 3.23
CA GLN A 127 8.55 4.09 2.70
C GLN A 127 8.16 3.66 1.28
N THR A 128 6.87 3.45 1.00
CA THR A 128 6.41 3.09 -0.35
C THR A 128 6.68 4.21 -1.35
N LEU A 129 6.38 5.47 -0.99
CA LEU A 129 6.63 6.63 -1.87
C LEU A 129 8.12 6.82 -2.17
N LEU A 130 8.98 6.59 -1.18
CA LEU A 130 10.43 6.61 -1.34
C LEU A 130 10.92 5.44 -2.21
N ALA A 131 10.43 4.23 -1.96
CA ALA A 131 10.78 3.03 -2.72
C ALA A 131 10.41 3.10 -4.20
N TRP A 132 9.41 3.91 -4.57
CA TRP A 132 8.99 4.11 -5.97
C TRP A 132 9.60 5.33 -6.65
N LYS A 133 10.27 6.23 -5.91
CA LYS A 133 10.79 7.49 -6.45
C LYS A 133 11.74 7.28 -7.64
N ASP A 134 12.81 6.52 -7.43
CA ASP A 134 13.82 6.26 -8.47
C ASP A 134 13.30 5.28 -9.53
N PRO A 135 12.59 4.18 -9.18
CA PRO A 135 11.99 3.29 -10.18
C PRO A 135 11.05 4.00 -11.16
N LEU A 136 10.23 4.95 -10.71
CA LEU A 136 9.32 5.70 -11.59
C LEU A 136 10.09 6.60 -12.58
N GLN A 137 11.19 7.22 -12.13
CA GLN A 137 12.07 7.98 -13.01
C GLN A 137 12.70 7.08 -14.09
N HIS A 138 13.17 5.90 -13.69
CA HIS A 138 13.69 4.91 -14.63
C HIS A 138 12.62 4.43 -15.61
N LEU A 139 11.43 4.08 -15.13
CA LEU A 139 10.31 3.68 -15.99
C LEU A 139 10.02 4.74 -17.06
N VAL A 140 9.92 6.01 -16.69
CA VAL A 140 9.67 7.11 -17.63
C VAL A 140 10.80 7.23 -18.66
N THR A 141 12.05 7.07 -18.22
CA THR A 141 13.23 7.12 -19.09
C THR A 141 13.20 5.98 -20.11
N GLU A 142 13.00 4.74 -19.64
CA GLU A 142 13.01 3.56 -20.49
C GLU A 142 11.81 3.54 -21.46
N LEU A 143 10.59 3.87 -20.99
CA LEU A 143 9.42 3.98 -21.87
C LEU A 143 9.56 5.08 -22.93
N SER A 144 10.26 6.19 -22.61
CA SER A 144 10.51 7.26 -23.59
C SER A 144 11.47 6.83 -24.69
N ALA A 145 12.44 5.98 -24.36
CA ALA A 145 13.44 5.45 -25.29
C ALA A 145 12.94 4.21 -26.06
N LEU A 146 11.91 3.51 -25.55
CA LEU A 146 11.44 2.24 -26.08
C LEU A 146 10.67 2.41 -27.41
N PRO A 147 11.19 1.86 -28.53
CA PRO A 147 10.53 2.01 -29.83
C PRO A 147 9.12 1.44 -29.84
N GLY A 148 8.17 2.23 -30.35
CA GLY A 148 6.77 1.83 -30.45
C GLY A 148 5.97 1.98 -29.16
N CYS A 149 6.57 2.45 -28.05
CA CYS A 149 5.83 2.72 -26.82
C CYS A 149 4.66 3.70 -27.09
N PRO A 150 3.41 3.32 -26.79
CA PRO A 150 2.27 4.21 -26.94
C PRO A 150 2.41 5.47 -26.08
N TYR A 151 2.13 6.64 -26.67
CA TYR A 151 2.14 7.92 -25.95
C TYR A 151 1.22 7.90 -24.72
N SER A 152 0.11 7.18 -24.80
CA SER A 152 -0.86 7.00 -23.72
C SER A 152 -0.33 6.21 -22.53
N ILE A 153 0.59 5.24 -22.72
CA ILE A 153 1.28 4.55 -21.61
C ILE A 153 2.31 5.50 -21.00
N LEU A 154 3.15 6.12 -21.83
CA LEU A 154 4.20 7.03 -21.37
C LEU A 154 3.64 8.23 -20.59
N SER A 155 2.54 8.82 -21.06
CA SER A 155 1.91 9.96 -20.38
C SER A 155 1.33 9.59 -19.01
N LYS A 156 0.81 8.37 -18.83
CA LYS A 156 0.38 7.86 -17.51
C LYS A 156 1.58 7.65 -16.58
N ALA A 157 2.66 7.04 -17.06
CA ALA A 157 3.88 6.87 -16.27
C ALA A 157 4.43 8.22 -15.77
N LYS A 158 4.51 9.23 -16.65
CA LYS A 158 4.93 10.60 -16.29
C LYS A 158 4.00 11.24 -15.24
N ALA A 159 2.69 11.04 -15.39
CA ALA A 159 1.72 11.56 -14.43
C ALA A 159 1.84 10.89 -13.05
N ILE A 160 2.10 9.58 -13.01
CA ILE A 160 2.34 8.86 -11.75
C ILE A 160 3.66 9.33 -11.12
N GLU A 161 4.74 9.46 -11.89
CA GLU A 161 6.04 9.96 -11.40
C GLU A 161 5.92 11.34 -10.74
N ALA A 162 5.25 12.29 -11.43
CA ALA A 162 5.03 13.64 -10.90
C ALA A 162 4.19 13.59 -9.61
N LYS A 163 3.08 12.84 -9.62
CA LYS A 163 2.19 12.72 -8.46
C LYS A 163 2.83 12.01 -7.27
N ASN A 164 3.74 11.06 -7.50
CA ASN A 164 4.51 10.44 -6.43
C ASN A 164 5.39 11.46 -5.71
N LYS A 165 6.00 12.40 -6.45
CA LYS A 165 6.79 13.50 -5.87
C LYS A 165 5.90 14.45 -5.05
N ASP A 166 4.75 14.84 -5.60
CA ASP A 166 3.79 15.71 -4.91
C ASP A 166 3.29 15.04 -3.62
N LEU A 167 2.82 13.79 -3.70
CA LEU A 167 2.29 13.04 -2.56
C LEU A 167 3.35 12.85 -1.47
N LEU A 168 4.60 12.55 -1.85
CA LEU A 168 5.71 12.46 -0.91
C LEU A 168 5.89 13.76 -0.12
N GLU A 169 5.76 14.93 -0.76
CA GLU A 169 5.83 16.21 -0.07
C GLU A 169 4.67 16.41 0.91
N TYR A 170 3.43 16.09 0.52
CA TYR A 170 2.28 16.17 1.41
C TYR A 170 2.43 15.26 2.63
N ILE A 171 2.88 14.03 2.44
CA ILE A 171 3.07 13.06 3.53
C ILE A 171 4.18 13.53 4.48
N LYS A 172 5.28 14.07 3.98
CA LYS A 172 6.33 14.67 4.83
C LYS A 172 5.80 15.83 5.68
N ARG A 173 4.93 16.68 5.12
CA ARG A 173 4.27 17.77 5.88
C ARG A 173 3.31 17.23 6.94
N ILE A 174 2.54 16.19 6.63
CA ILE A 174 1.67 15.52 7.61
C ILE A 174 2.51 14.94 8.74
N ILE A 175 3.59 14.23 8.42
CA ILE A 175 4.50 13.63 9.40
C ILE A 175 5.10 14.70 10.32
N SER A 176 5.56 15.83 9.79
CA SER A 176 6.17 16.89 10.63
C SER A 176 5.17 17.51 11.62
N MET A 177 3.87 17.46 11.32
CA MET A 177 2.79 17.94 12.20
C MET A 177 2.33 16.90 13.21
N VAL A 178 2.24 15.62 12.82
CA VAL A 178 1.70 14.56 13.69
C VAL A 178 2.77 13.90 14.54
N ASN A 179 3.91 13.53 13.94
CA ASN A 179 4.99 12.86 14.63
C ASN A 179 6.35 13.23 14.03
N PRO A 180 6.98 14.33 14.49
CA PRO A 180 8.28 14.76 13.98
C PRO A 180 9.43 13.81 14.34
N ALA A 181 9.20 12.76 15.15
CA ALA A 181 10.20 11.74 15.42
C ALA A 181 10.37 10.74 14.26
N ILE A 182 9.40 10.63 13.34
CA ILE A 182 9.54 9.87 12.11
C ILE A 182 10.54 10.61 11.21
N LYS A 183 11.60 9.92 10.80
CA LYS A 183 12.65 10.52 9.97
C LYS A 183 12.14 10.66 8.54
N GLU A 184 12.42 11.78 7.89
CA GLU A 184 12.06 11.99 6.48
C GLU A 184 12.74 10.99 5.52
N ASN A 185 13.85 10.39 5.94
CA ASN A 185 14.60 9.37 5.21
C ASN A 185 14.62 8.09 6.05
N GLU A 186 13.44 7.52 6.32
CA GLU A 186 13.38 6.15 6.83
C GLU A 186 14.05 5.19 5.83
N ASP A 187 14.52 4.05 6.33
CA ASP A 187 15.00 2.99 5.47
C ASP A 187 13.83 2.49 4.61
N TYR A 188 14.04 2.35 3.30
CA TYR A 188 13.04 1.85 2.36
C TYR A 188 13.66 0.76 1.47
N PRO A 189 12.86 -0.20 0.98
CA PRO A 189 13.36 -1.23 0.09
C PRO A 189 13.89 -0.64 -1.23
N ILE A 190 15.05 -1.10 -1.65
CA ILE A 190 15.71 -0.68 -2.89
C ILE A 190 15.25 -1.58 -4.03
N TRP A 191 14.82 -0.97 -5.12
CA TRP A 191 14.53 -1.67 -6.37
C TRP A 191 15.83 -1.98 -7.14
N SER A 192 15.99 -3.22 -7.60
CA SER A 192 17.23 -3.71 -8.22
C SER A 192 17.07 -4.22 -9.66
N ASP A 193 15.89 -4.11 -10.27
CA ASP A 193 15.61 -4.74 -11.57
C ASP A 193 15.83 -3.82 -12.78
N LEU A 194 16.63 -2.76 -12.62
CA LEU A 194 16.92 -1.82 -13.71
C LEU A 194 17.58 -2.52 -14.91
N ASP A 195 18.53 -3.42 -14.66
CA ASP A 195 19.22 -4.17 -15.72
C ASP A 195 18.24 -5.00 -16.56
N SER A 196 17.23 -5.60 -15.92
CA SER A 196 16.19 -6.36 -16.60
C SER A 196 15.30 -5.44 -17.46
N LEU A 197 15.02 -4.23 -16.99
CA LEU A 197 14.24 -3.24 -17.74
C LEU A 197 15.01 -2.67 -18.96
N GLN A 198 16.34 -2.62 -18.87
CA GLN A 198 17.25 -2.18 -19.92
C GLN A 198 17.76 -3.31 -20.83
N ALA A 199 17.29 -4.54 -20.61
CA ALA A 199 17.74 -5.70 -21.36
C ALA A 199 17.51 -5.52 -22.88
N ALA A 200 18.51 -5.90 -23.68
CA ALA A 200 18.38 -5.93 -25.14
C ALA A 200 17.42 -7.02 -25.63
N ASP A 201 17.24 -8.08 -24.82
CA ASP A 201 16.26 -9.12 -25.05
C ASP A 201 14.85 -8.60 -24.74
N LYS A 202 13.98 -8.61 -25.74
CA LYS A 202 12.60 -8.09 -25.62
C LYS A 202 11.75 -8.90 -24.65
N GLU A 203 11.94 -10.21 -24.54
CA GLU A 203 11.16 -11.02 -23.61
C GLU A 203 11.52 -10.66 -22.17
N ILE A 204 12.81 -10.48 -21.88
CA ILE A 204 13.30 -10.04 -20.55
C ILE A 204 12.80 -8.63 -20.24
N GLN A 205 12.96 -7.68 -21.17
CA GLN A 205 12.52 -6.30 -20.98
C GLN A 205 11.01 -6.20 -20.74
N PHE A 206 10.18 -6.90 -21.51
CA PHE A 206 8.73 -6.86 -21.35
C PHE A 206 8.27 -7.65 -20.12
N PHE A 207 8.99 -8.69 -19.70
CA PHE A 207 8.76 -9.32 -18.41
C PHE A 207 9.04 -8.36 -17.25
N ALA A 208 10.14 -7.60 -17.31
CA ALA A 208 10.42 -6.56 -16.33
C ALA A 208 9.31 -5.48 -16.29
N LEU A 209 8.82 -5.02 -17.45
CA LEU A 209 7.67 -4.11 -17.52
C LEU A 209 6.37 -4.72 -16.95
N TYR A 210 6.13 -6.01 -17.21
CA TYR A 210 4.99 -6.73 -16.65
C TYR A 210 5.04 -6.75 -15.13
N MET A 211 6.20 -7.10 -14.56
CA MET A 211 6.42 -7.16 -13.11
C MET A 211 6.36 -5.76 -12.49
N PHE A 212 7.00 -4.77 -13.11
CA PHE A 212 6.96 -3.37 -12.67
C PHE A 212 5.52 -2.87 -12.58
N SER A 213 4.74 -3.00 -13.67
CA SER A 213 3.34 -2.55 -13.70
C SER A 213 2.43 -3.36 -12.79
N PHE A 214 2.81 -4.59 -12.45
CA PHE A 214 2.09 -5.44 -11.50
C PHE A 214 2.27 -4.91 -10.07
N CYS A 215 3.51 -4.78 -9.64
CA CYS A 215 3.87 -4.29 -8.31
C CYS A 215 3.37 -2.85 -8.10
N LEU A 216 3.64 -1.97 -9.06
CA LEU A 216 3.21 -0.57 -8.98
C LEU A 216 1.69 -0.46 -8.82
N ARG A 217 0.90 -1.20 -9.59
CA ARG A 217 -0.56 -1.15 -9.45
C ARG A 217 -1.00 -1.58 -8.05
N SER A 218 -0.44 -2.67 -7.53
CA SER A 218 -0.78 -3.17 -6.20
C SER A 218 -0.44 -2.15 -5.12
N ASP A 219 0.76 -1.57 -5.18
CA ASP A 219 1.23 -0.62 -4.17
C ASP A 219 0.46 0.71 -4.23
N LEU A 220 0.08 1.18 -5.42
CA LEU A 220 -0.73 2.39 -5.56
C LEU A 220 -2.15 2.20 -5.01
N GLU A 221 -2.72 1.00 -5.15
CA GLU A 221 -4.02 0.64 -4.55
C GLU A 221 -3.93 0.61 -3.02
N SER A 222 -2.89 -0.02 -2.47
CA SER A 222 -2.62 0.00 -1.02
C SER A 222 -2.38 1.41 -0.49
N LEU A 223 -1.61 2.23 -1.20
CA LEU A 223 -1.35 3.62 -0.85
C LEU A 223 -2.63 4.46 -0.78
N ASP A 224 -3.49 4.37 -1.80
CA ASP A 224 -4.78 5.07 -1.82
C ASP A 224 -5.66 4.64 -0.64
N PHE A 225 -5.75 3.34 -0.39
CA PHE A 225 -6.47 2.80 0.75
C PHE A 225 -5.94 3.36 2.09
N LEU A 226 -4.62 3.31 2.33
CA LEU A 226 -4.02 3.78 3.58
C LEU A 226 -4.21 5.29 3.79
N VAL A 227 -4.06 6.10 2.75
CA VAL A 227 -4.25 7.56 2.86
C VAL A 227 -5.69 7.89 3.23
N ASN A 228 -6.67 7.23 2.60
CA ASN A 228 -8.09 7.38 2.95
C ASN A 228 -8.38 6.90 4.37
N PHE A 229 -7.77 5.78 4.77
CA PHE A 229 -7.95 5.22 6.10
C PHE A 229 -7.41 6.16 7.19
N LEU A 230 -6.19 6.70 7.04
CA LEU A 230 -5.64 7.66 8.00
C LEU A 230 -6.42 8.96 8.06
N LYS A 231 -6.89 9.47 6.91
CA LYS A 231 -7.81 10.60 6.89
C LYS A 231 -9.08 10.30 7.68
N CYS A 232 -9.62 9.08 7.55
CA CYS A 232 -10.79 8.70 8.31
C CYS A 232 -10.51 8.71 9.81
N LEU A 233 -9.44 8.04 10.25
CA LEU A 233 -9.03 8.00 11.66
C LEU A 233 -8.79 9.38 12.27
N LEU A 234 -8.32 10.34 11.47
CA LEU A 234 -8.11 11.72 11.92
C LEU A 234 -9.42 12.50 12.08
N LEU A 235 -10.38 12.32 11.17
CA LEU A 235 -11.57 13.17 11.05
C LEU A 235 -12.82 12.59 11.72
N TYR A 236 -12.86 11.28 11.93
CA TYR A 236 -14.02 10.55 12.45
C TYR A 236 -13.62 9.65 13.61
N ASN A 237 -14.61 9.25 14.40
CA ASN A 237 -14.38 8.25 15.45
C ASN A 237 -14.02 6.89 14.84
N ASP A 238 -13.07 6.19 15.45
CA ASP A 238 -12.54 4.87 15.07
C ASP A 238 -13.62 3.89 14.55
N ASN A 239 -14.75 3.78 15.27
CA ASN A 239 -15.83 2.85 14.94
C ASN A 239 -16.40 3.02 13.51
N VAL A 240 -16.37 4.23 12.95
CA VAL A 240 -16.85 4.48 11.57
C VAL A 240 -15.82 3.97 10.56
N CYS A 241 -14.54 4.21 10.82
CA CYS A 241 -13.45 3.91 9.89
C CYS A 241 -13.18 2.41 9.75
N TYR A 242 -13.42 1.63 10.82
CA TYR A 242 -13.29 0.18 10.78
C TYR A 242 -14.51 -0.57 10.22
N SER A 243 -15.60 0.12 9.89
CA SER A 243 -16.85 -0.54 9.45
C SER A 243 -16.81 -1.06 8.00
N GLY A 244 -15.79 -0.69 7.23
CA GLY A 244 -15.60 -1.07 5.82
C GLY A 244 -14.71 -2.29 5.59
N PHE A 245 -14.27 -2.97 6.65
CA PHE A 245 -13.44 -4.19 6.60
C PHE A 245 -14.26 -5.45 6.81
#